data_AF-A0AAJ0DTJ2-F1
#
_entry.id   AF-A0AAJ0DTJ2-F1
#
_cell.length_a   1.000
_cell.length_b   1.000
_cell.length_c   1.000
_cell.angle_alpha   90.00
_cell.angle_beta   90.00
_cell.angle_gamma   90.00
#
_symmetry.space_group_name_H-M   'P 1'
#
loop_
_entity.id
_entity.type
_entity.pdbx_description
1 polymer ?
#
loop_
_entity_poly.entity_id
_entity_poly.type
_entity_poly.pdbx_seq_one_letter_code
_entity_poly.pdbx_strand_id
1 'polypeptide(L)'
;MAAWELGRFPNAVSRADFLQKCTESLSTVSPAFEAVKYKAPEHYNAEFRQTNKWRGPPGTHSNDVDIAWHEIELGAGGIRVTAEELKLLNMTDSPEMPFHKVPDEHGGGYLAMLEVFHLLHCLNSLRMGLFYNYEHYQFLDEGVPDENIYSHFGESDISRKPTRATESDDTDHCIDMLRMNLQCQGDVTPALFVDPLNNPKRRDALPNWSSMHTCRDFDAILDWNKHGPRSVRWRDAGPNPSWDPSVEGAEPPFPPEGEKEEHHHS
;
A
#
# COMPACT_ATOMS: atom_id res chain seq x y z
N MET A 1 1.87 14.85 -30.70
CA MET A 1 3.35 14.83 -30.72
C MET A 1 3.84 16.27 -30.61
N ALA A 2 4.27 16.70 -29.43
CA ALA A 2 4.93 17.99 -29.23
C ALA A 2 6.15 17.73 -28.35
N ALA A 3 7.33 17.78 -28.97
CA ALA A 3 8.61 17.69 -28.30
C ALA A 3 8.88 19.02 -27.60
N TRP A 4 9.08 18.98 -26.29
CA TRP A 4 9.53 20.13 -25.51
C TRP A 4 11.05 20.22 -25.65
N GLU A 5 11.54 21.11 -26.53
CA GLU A 5 12.95 21.49 -26.55
C GLU A 5 13.22 22.46 -25.39
N LEU A 6 13.83 21.94 -24.32
CA LEU A 6 14.37 22.76 -23.23
C LEU A 6 15.79 23.22 -23.59
N GLY A 7 15.99 24.54 -23.47
CA GLY A 7 17.19 25.26 -23.84
C GLY A 7 18.49 24.79 -23.16
N ARG A 8 19.59 25.08 -23.83
CA ARG A 8 20.98 24.79 -23.41
C ARG A 8 21.31 25.46 -22.07
N PHE A 9 21.48 24.64 -21.03
CA PHE A 9 22.21 25.00 -19.82
C PHE A 9 23.68 24.54 -19.94
N PRO A 10 24.69 25.28 -19.43
CA PRO A 10 26.12 25.03 -19.73
C PRO A 10 26.76 23.78 -19.08
N ASN A 11 25.98 22.90 -18.45
CA ASN A 11 26.39 21.58 -17.96
C ASN A 11 25.12 20.73 -17.85
N ALA A 12 24.54 20.34 -18.98
CA ALA A 12 23.28 19.59 -19.00
C ALA A 12 23.50 18.17 -18.45
N VAL A 13 23.38 18.01 -17.13
CA VAL A 13 23.14 16.71 -16.50
C VAL A 13 21.94 16.10 -17.20
N SER A 14 22.07 14.88 -17.72
CA SER A 14 20.96 14.25 -18.43
C SER A 14 19.78 14.09 -17.46
N ARG A 15 18.54 14.07 -17.97
CA ARG A 15 17.36 13.82 -17.13
C ARG A 15 17.50 12.50 -16.34
N ALA A 16 18.13 11.50 -16.95
CA ALA A 16 18.39 10.22 -16.29
C ALA A 16 19.35 10.37 -15.10
N ASP A 17 20.48 11.05 -15.29
CA ASP A 17 21.46 11.29 -14.22
C ASP A 17 20.88 12.14 -13.08
N PHE A 18 20.03 13.11 -13.42
CA PHE A 18 19.33 13.92 -12.43
C PHE A 18 18.38 13.07 -11.58
N LEU A 19 17.55 12.25 -12.24
CA LEU A 19 16.60 11.38 -11.55
C LEU A 19 17.32 10.34 -10.67
N GLN A 20 18.42 9.76 -11.15
CA GLN A 20 19.24 8.83 -10.38
C GLN A 20 19.74 9.47 -9.08
N LYS A 21 20.29 10.69 -9.15
CA LYS A 21 20.73 11.43 -7.96
C LYS A 21 19.59 11.76 -7.01
N CYS A 22 18.40 12.05 -7.53
CA CYS A 22 17.21 12.23 -6.70
C CYS A 22 16.82 10.95 -5.98
N THR A 23 16.82 9.78 -6.66
CA THR A 23 16.58 8.47 -6.02
C THR A 23 17.52 8.27 -4.84
N GLU A 24 18.82 8.42 -5.09
CA GLU A 24 19.87 8.20 -4.07
C GLU A 24 19.76 9.17 -2.89
N SER A 25 19.27 10.40 -3.13
CA SER A 25 19.18 11.43 -2.09
C SER A 25 17.88 11.39 -1.29
N LEU A 26 16.82 10.79 -1.84
CA LEU A 26 15.46 10.81 -1.27
C LEU A 26 14.99 9.43 -0.80
N SER A 27 15.82 8.41 -0.88
CA SER A 27 15.50 7.04 -0.50
C SER A 27 16.54 6.48 0.46
N THR A 28 16.14 5.49 1.26
CA THR A 28 17.09 4.71 2.04
C THR A 28 18.04 4.00 1.08
N VAL A 29 19.32 3.88 1.46
CA VAL A 29 20.34 3.13 0.71
C VAL A 29 19.81 1.77 0.26
N SER A 30 20.01 1.45 -1.01
CA SER A 30 19.62 0.17 -1.58
C SER A 30 20.62 -0.30 -2.65
N PRO A 31 20.92 -1.62 -2.70
CA PRO A 31 21.70 -2.21 -3.79
C PRO A 31 20.96 -2.15 -5.13
N ALA A 32 19.64 -1.91 -5.13
CA ALA A 32 18.81 -1.92 -6.34
C ALA A 32 18.61 -0.52 -6.96
N PHE A 33 19.35 0.50 -6.52
CA PHE A 33 19.25 1.86 -7.09
C PHE A 33 19.49 1.92 -8.60
N GLU A 34 20.34 1.05 -9.17
CA GLU A 34 20.58 0.98 -10.62
C GLU A 34 19.36 0.49 -11.42
N ALA A 35 18.43 -0.22 -10.76
CA ALA A 35 17.21 -0.73 -11.39
C ALA A 35 16.08 0.31 -11.40
N VAL A 36 16.17 1.36 -10.57
CA VAL A 36 15.11 2.36 -10.40
C VAL A 36 15.02 3.25 -11.64
N LYS A 37 13.86 3.21 -12.31
CA LYS A 37 13.56 4.02 -13.49
C LYS A 37 12.17 4.62 -13.35
N TYR A 38 12.05 5.90 -13.72
CA TYR A 38 10.78 6.62 -13.63
C TYR A 38 10.04 6.61 -14.97
N LYS A 39 8.79 6.15 -14.93
CA LYS A 39 7.85 6.32 -16.04
C LYS A 39 7.22 7.71 -16.02
N ALA A 40 6.67 8.14 -17.15
CA ALA A 40 5.83 9.33 -17.18
C ALA A 40 4.53 9.08 -16.37
N PRO A 41 3.89 10.13 -15.82
CA PRO A 41 2.61 9.98 -15.14
C PRO A 41 1.58 9.29 -16.05
N GLU A 42 0.92 8.28 -15.51
CA GLU A 42 -0.15 7.54 -16.17
C GLU A 42 -1.34 7.39 -15.23
N HIS A 43 -2.55 7.29 -15.79
CA HIS A 43 -3.74 7.04 -14.99
C HIS A 43 -3.72 5.62 -14.46
N TYR A 44 -4.02 5.47 -13.18
CA TYR A 44 -4.26 4.15 -12.62
C TYR A 44 -5.53 3.58 -13.22
N ASN A 45 -5.39 2.43 -13.86
CA ASN A 45 -6.54 1.62 -14.25
C ASN A 45 -7.00 0.83 -13.03
N ALA A 46 -7.79 1.47 -12.18
CA ALA A 46 -8.27 0.90 -10.92
C ALA A 46 -9.74 1.28 -10.64
N GLU A 47 -10.52 1.35 -11.71
CA GLU A 47 -11.95 1.61 -11.62
C GLU A 47 -12.64 0.53 -10.78
N PHE A 48 -13.68 0.92 -10.04
CA PHE A 48 -14.31 0.06 -9.04
C PHE A 48 -14.72 -1.32 -9.58
N ARG A 49 -15.28 -1.39 -10.80
CA ARG A 49 -15.77 -2.64 -11.42
C ARG A 49 -14.77 -3.30 -12.39
N GLN A 50 -13.55 -2.82 -12.45
CA GLN A 50 -12.54 -3.33 -13.37
C GLN A 50 -11.95 -4.65 -12.89
N THR A 51 -11.76 -5.60 -13.80
CA THR A 51 -11.04 -6.86 -13.55
C THR A 51 -9.67 -6.87 -14.25
N ASN A 52 -8.74 -7.68 -13.74
CA ASN A 52 -7.41 -7.88 -14.33
C ASN A 52 -6.82 -9.23 -13.86
N LYS A 53 -5.53 -9.50 -14.13
CA LYS A 53 -4.93 -10.78 -13.73
C LYS A 53 -4.73 -10.98 -12.22
N TRP A 54 -4.71 -9.90 -11.44
CA TRP A 54 -4.62 -9.90 -9.97
C TRP A 54 -5.98 -9.80 -9.28
N ARG A 55 -7.02 -9.49 -10.06
CA ARG A 55 -8.42 -9.34 -9.62
C ARG A 55 -9.35 -10.03 -10.62
N GLY A 56 -9.79 -11.24 -10.28
CA GLY A 56 -10.79 -11.98 -11.05
C GLY A 56 -12.15 -11.28 -11.08
N PRO A 57 -13.12 -11.80 -11.84
CA PRO A 57 -14.50 -11.36 -11.74
C PRO A 57 -15.03 -11.39 -10.30
N PRO A 58 -15.94 -10.47 -9.95
CA PRO A 58 -16.72 -10.49 -8.72
C PRO A 58 -17.13 -11.88 -8.22
N GLY A 59 -16.81 -12.19 -6.96
CA GLY A 59 -17.16 -13.46 -6.33
C GLY A 59 -16.48 -14.70 -6.92
N THR A 60 -15.45 -14.55 -7.76
CA THR A 60 -14.68 -15.68 -8.32
C THR A 60 -13.26 -15.74 -7.78
N HIS A 61 -12.87 -16.90 -7.27
CA HIS A 61 -11.48 -17.20 -6.90
C HIS A 61 -10.89 -18.13 -7.96
N SER A 62 -9.73 -17.77 -8.51
CA SER A 62 -9.02 -18.55 -9.51
C SER A 62 -7.57 -18.76 -9.07
N ASN A 63 -7.05 -19.96 -9.32
CA ASN A 63 -5.62 -20.25 -9.16
C ASN A 63 -4.75 -19.29 -9.97
N ASP A 64 -5.23 -18.77 -11.10
CA ASP A 64 -4.48 -17.81 -11.93
C ASP A 64 -4.21 -16.50 -11.18
N VAL A 65 -5.15 -16.07 -10.34
CA VAL A 65 -4.98 -14.89 -9.49
C VAL A 65 -3.92 -15.17 -8.42
N ASP A 66 -4.00 -16.31 -7.75
CA ASP A 66 -3.03 -16.70 -6.73
C ASP A 66 -1.61 -16.85 -7.31
N ILE A 67 -1.50 -17.41 -8.52
CA ILE A 67 -0.22 -17.47 -9.26
C ILE A 67 0.28 -16.06 -9.58
N ALA A 68 -0.57 -15.18 -10.10
CA ALA A 68 -0.18 -13.81 -10.46
C ALA A 68 0.26 -12.98 -9.25
N TRP A 69 -0.30 -13.23 -8.07
CA TRP A 69 0.17 -12.66 -6.81
C TRP A 69 1.50 -13.28 -6.38
N HIS A 70 1.60 -14.61 -6.37
CA HIS A 70 2.81 -15.31 -5.98
C HIS A 70 4.04 -14.85 -6.78
N GLU A 71 3.89 -14.64 -8.09
CA GLU A 71 4.96 -14.14 -8.98
C GLU A 71 5.59 -12.82 -8.50
N ILE A 72 4.80 -11.93 -7.89
CA ILE A 72 5.22 -10.56 -7.54
C ILE A 72 5.49 -10.37 -6.04
N GLU A 73 5.20 -11.34 -5.19
CA GLU A 73 5.60 -11.35 -3.78
C GLU A 73 6.77 -12.31 -3.56
N LEU A 74 6.49 -13.60 -3.34
CA LEU A 74 7.50 -14.59 -3.01
C LEU A 74 8.32 -15.04 -4.23
N GLY A 75 7.73 -14.96 -5.43
CA GLY A 75 8.39 -15.27 -6.70
C GLY A 75 9.51 -14.30 -7.07
N ALA A 76 9.56 -13.12 -6.45
CA ALA A 76 10.66 -12.17 -6.61
C ALA A 76 11.96 -12.66 -5.94
N GLY A 77 11.84 -13.54 -4.94
CA GLY A 77 12.97 -14.11 -4.21
C GLY A 77 13.69 -13.12 -3.28
N GLY A 78 14.80 -13.60 -2.71
CA GLY A 78 15.67 -12.81 -1.86
C GLY A 78 16.82 -12.16 -2.64
N ILE A 79 17.37 -11.10 -2.06
CA ILE A 79 18.60 -10.44 -2.47
C ILE A 79 19.68 -10.64 -1.40
N ARG A 80 20.93 -10.31 -1.77
CA ARG A 80 22.08 -10.34 -0.85
C ARG A 80 22.49 -8.90 -0.54
N VAL A 81 22.77 -8.63 0.71
CA VAL A 81 23.29 -7.35 1.22
C VAL A 81 24.68 -7.58 1.79
N THR A 82 25.63 -6.72 1.44
CA THR A 82 27.01 -6.77 1.94
C THR A 82 27.11 -6.25 3.38
N ALA A 83 28.22 -6.54 4.06
CA ALA A 83 28.46 -6.00 5.40
C ALA A 83 28.62 -4.47 5.39
N GLU A 84 29.11 -3.90 4.29
CA GLU A 84 29.23 -2.46 4.06
C GLU A 84 27.84 -1.81 3.94
N GLU A 85 26.96 -2.38 3.12
CA GLU A 85 25.58 -1.91 2.95
C GLU A 85 24.78 -2.04 4.25
N LEU A 86 24.97 -3.12 5.02
CA LEU A 86 24.34 -3.30 6.33
C LEU A 86 24.67 -2.13 7.27
N LYS A 87 25.94 -1.67 7.28
CA LYS A 87 26.36 -0.50 8.07
C LYS A 87 25.70 0.79 7.59
N LEU A 88 25.53 0.96 6.26
CA LEU A 88 24.85 2.13 5.70
C LEU A 88 23.36 2.18 6.08
N LEU A 89 22.74 1.02 6.31
CA LEU A 89 21.38 0.90 6.84
C LEU A 89 21.31 1.12 8.36
N ASN A 90 22.41 1.51 9.00
CA ASN A 90 22.55 1.61 10.46
C ASN A 90 22.14 0.33 11.21
N MET A 91 22.37 -0.82 10.57
CA MET A 91 22.12 -2.14 11.13
C MET A 91 23.45 -2.79 11.51
N THR A 92 23.45 -3.54 12.61
CA THR A 92 24.64 -4.28 13.08
C THR A 92 24.24 -5.70 13.43
N ASP A 93 24.92 -6.66 12.82
CA ASP A 93 24.81 -8.08 13.17
C ASP A 93 25.36 -8.31 14.57
N SER A 94 24.51 -8.77 15.49
CA SER A 94 24.86 -8.98 16.90
C SER A 94 24.23 -10.27 17.44
N PRO A 95 24.69 -10.79 18.59
CA PRO A 95 24.05 -11.95 19.23
C PRO A 95 22.56 -11.72 19.57
N GLU A 96 22.18 -10.47 19.85
CA GLU A 96 20.79 -10.08 20.15
C GLU A 96 19.94 -9.92 18.88
N MET A 97 20.56 -9.57 17.75
CA MET A 97 19.92 -9.43 16.44
C MET A 97 20.79 -10.10 15.36
N PRO A 98 20.82 -11.44 15.31
CA PRO A 98 21.67 -12.18 14.41
C PRO A 98 21.05 -12.17 13.01
N PHE A 99 21.63 -11.39 12.10
CA PHE A 99 21.13 -11.33 10.73
C PHE A 99 21.49 -12.62 9.98
N HIS A 100 20.54 -13.13 9.20
CA HIS A 100 20.68 -14.38 8.47
C HIS A 100 21.75 -14.26 7.38
N LYS A 101 22.75 -15.14 7.43
CA LYS A 101 23.87 -15.17 6.49
C LYS A 101 23.62 -16.13 5.35
N VAL A 102 23.79 -15.65 4.14
CA VAL A 102 23.74 -16.48 2.93
C VAL A 102 25.02 -17.31 2.85
N PRO A 103 24.96 -18.61 2.52
CA PRO A 103 26.15 -19.44 2.36
C PRO A 103 27.15 -18.88 1.33
N ASP A 104 28.45 -19.08 1.57
CA ASP A 104 29.52 -18.58 0.69
C ASP A 104 29.43 -19.17 -0.74
N GLU A 105 28.98 -20.43 -0.86
CA GLU A 105 28.70 -21.08 -2.15
C GLU A 105 27.56 -20.43 -2.95
N HIS A 106 26.75 -19.60 -2.29
CA HIS A 106 25.70 -18.77 -2.88
C HIS A 106 26.08 -17.28 -2.91
N GLY A 107 27.35 -16.96 -2.68
CA GLY A 107 27.91 -15.61 -2.78
C GLY A 107 28.03 -14.83 -1.48
N GLY A 108 27.67 -15.43 -0.34
CA GLY A 108 27.83 -14.80 0.98
C GLY A 108 26.96 -13.54 1.19
N GLY A 109 27.19 -12.88 2.33
CA GLY A 109 26.46 -11.67 2.74
C GLY A 109 25.22 -11.99 3.57
N TYR A 110 24.32 -11.03 3.66
CA TYR A 110 23.10 -11.09 4.46
C TYR A 110 21.87 -11.23 3.58
N LEU A 111 20.93 -12.08 3.99
CA LEU A 111 19.67 -12.25 3.29
C LEU A 111 18.77 -11.03 3.51
N ALA A 112 18.25 -10.48 2.42
CA ALA A 112 17.20 -9.48 2.43
C ALA A 112 16.18 -9.73 1.32
N MET A 113 15.09 -8.96 1.33
CA MET A 113 14.13 -8.81 0.24
C MET A 113 13.95 -7.31 -0.02
N LEU A 114 13.60 -6.90 -1.25
CA LEU A 114 13.21 -5.49 -1.46
C LEU A 114 11.84 -5.24 -0.83
N GLU A 115 11.68 -4.11 -0.14
CA GLU A 115 10.49 -3.80 0.66
C GLU A 115 9.19 -3.88 -0.16
N VAL A 116 9.20 -3.47 -1.44
CA VAL A 116 8.04 -3.60 -2.33
C VAL A 116 7.49 -5.02 -2.37
N PHE A 117 8.35 -6.04 -2.41
CA PHE A 117 7.93 -7.44 -2.47
C PHE A 117 7.49 -7.97 -1.10
N HIS A 118 8.11 -7.48 -0.03
CA HIS A 118 7.69 -7.76 1.35
C HIS A 118 6.29 -7.19 1.63
N LEU A 119 6.04 -5.93 1.24
CA LEU A 119 4.72 -5.29 1.37
C LEU A 119 3.66 -5.97 0.50
N LEU A 120 4.01 -6.38 -0.73
CA LEU A 120 3.13 -7.18 -1.57
C LEU A 120 2.80 -8.53 -0.94
N HIS A 121 3.77 -9.17 -0.26
CA HIS A 121 3.54 -10.41 0.48
C HIS A 121 2.57 -10.21 1.66
N CYS A 122 2.76 -9.15 2.43
CA CYS A 122 1.82 -8.78 3.49
C CYS A 122 0.42 -8.47 2.95
N LEU A 123 0.33 -7.72 1.85
CA LEU A 123 -0.94 -7.38 1.21
C LEU A 123 -1.66 -8.62 0.67
N ASN A 124 -0.95 -9.56 0.06
CA ASN A 124 -1.51 -10.84 -0.38
C ASN A 124 -1.97 -11.70 0.81
N SER A 125 -1.23 -11.68 1.91
CA SER A 125 -1.65 -12.36 3.15
C SER A 125 -2.93 -11.75 3.72
N LEU A 126 -3.09 -10.42 3.67
CA LEU A 126 -4.34 -9.76 4.02
C LEU A 126 -5.47 -10.15 3.06
N ARG A 127 -5.23 -10.14 1.75
CA ARG A 127 -6.20 -10.59 0.73
C ARG A 127 -6.72 -12.00 1.05
N MET A 128 -5.84 -12.94 1.35
CA MET A 128 -6.22 -14.31 1.71
C MET A 128 -6.90 -14.40 3.09
N GLY A 129 -6.55 -13.50 4.02
CA GLY A 129 -7.11 -13.46 5.37
C GLY A 129 -8.52 -12.84 5.46
N LEU A 130 -8.85 -11.87 4.60
CA LEU A 130 -10.11 -11.12 4.63
C LEU A 130 -11.35 -12.01 4.43
N PHE A 131 -11.20 -13.12 3.70
CA PHE A 131 -12.27 -14.11 3.50
C PHE A 131 -12.79 -14.73 4.82
N TYR A 132 -11.97 -14.81 5.88
CA TYR A 132 -12.33 -15.51 7.12
C TYR A 132 -13.10 -14.66 8.14
N ASN A 133 -13.07 -13.33 8.02
CA ASN A 133 -13.63 -12.42 9.04
C ASN A 133 -14.95 -11.77 8.64
N TYR A 134 -15.45 -12.05 7.43
CA TYR A 134 -16.69 -11.47 6.94
C TYR A 134 -17.90 -11.78 7.85
N GLU A 135 -18.08 -13.06 8.22
CA GLU A 135 -19.17 -13.46 9.13
C GLU A 135 -19.06 -12.82 10.52
N HIS A 136 -17.85 -12.43 10.93
CA HIS A 136 -17.62 -11.71 12.17
C HIS A 136 -18.00 -10.24 12.03
N TYR A 137 -17.62 -9.53 10.96
CA TYR A 137 -17.85 -8.08 10.90
C TYR A 137 -19.19 -7.65 10.30
N GLN A 138 -20.02 -8.57 9.80
CA GLN A 138 -21.38 -8.25 9.31
C GLN A 138 -22.27 -7.54 10.35
N PHE A 139 -21.98 -7.67 11.66
CA PHE A 139 -22.78 -7.01 12.71
C PHE A 139 -22.48 -5.51 12.85
N LEU A 140 -21.38 -5.00 12.26
CA LEU A 140 -21.11 -3.56 12.23
C LEU A 140 -22.11 -2.81 11.32
N ASP A 141 -22.98 -3.53 10.59
CA ASP A 141 -24.19 -3.01 9.94
C ASP A 141 -25.28 -2.57 10.93
N GLU A 142 -25.18 -2.91 12.22
CA GLU A 142 -26.17 -2.56 13.22
C GLU A 142 -25.68 -1.42 14.13
N GLY A 143 -25.84 -0.17 13.67
CA GLY A 143 -26.08 0.95 14.60
C GLY A 143 -25.01 2.03 14.78
N VAL A 144 -24.24 2.38 13.74
CA VAL A 144 -23.42 3.61 13.74
C VAL A 144 -23.98 4.61 12.71
N PRO A 145 -24.77 5.62 13.13
CA PRO A 145 -25.50 6.49 12.20
C PRO A 145 -24.64 7.53 11.45
N ASP A 146 -23.47 7.92 11.98
CA ASP A 146 -22.84 9.19 11.59
C ASP A 146 -21.44 9.11 10.96
N GLU A 147 -20.88 7.90 10.78
CA GLU A 147 -19.65 7.70 9.99
C GLU A 147 -19.81 6.45 9.12
N ASN A 148 -20.61 6.58 8.06
CA ASN A 148 -20.92 5.45 7.20
C ASN A 148 -19.70 4.99 6.38
N ILE A 149 -18.99 3.99 6.91
CA ILE A 149 -18.15 3.05 6.15
C ILE A 149 -18.96 2.31 5.04
N TYR A 150 -20.29 2.43 5.06
CA TYR A 150 -21.24 1.84 4.10
C TYR A 150 -21.02 2.23 2.64
N SER A 151 -20.32 3.32 2.34
CA SER A 151 -19.99 3.68 0.95
C SER A 151 -18.86 2.83 0.35
N HIS A 152 -18.22 1.95 1.13
CA HIS A 152 -17.09 1.11 0.70
C HIS A 152 -17.33 -0.39 0.87
N PHE A 153 -18.51 -0.81 1.33
CA PHE A 153 -18.86 -2.24 1.47
C PHE A 153 -20.30 -2.58 1.02
N GLY A 154 -21.07 -1.58 0.56
CA GLY A 154 -22.51 -1.71 0.35
C GLY A 154 -22.96 -1.18 -1.01
N GLU A 155 -23.76 -2.00 -1.70
CA GLU A 155 -24.65 -1.57 -2.77
C GLU A 155 -25.51 -0.39 -2.28
N SER A 156 -25.76 0.62 -3.12
CA SER A 156 -26.54 1.83 -2.79
C SER A 156 -28.03 1.56 -2.51
N ASP A 157 -28.41 0.31 -2.32
CA ASP A 157 -29.76 -0.16 -2.02
C ASP A 157 -29.78 -0.75 -0.61
N ILE A 158 -30.10 0.09 0.37
CA ILE A 158 -30.26 -0.27 1.79
C ILE A 158 -31.32 -1.39 2.00
N SER A 159 -32.14 -1.70 0.99
CA SER A 159 -33.13 -2.78 1.05
C SER A 159 -32.58 -4.16 0.68
N ARG A 160 -31.39 -4.25 0.10
CA ARG A 160 -30.73 -5.51 -0.29
C ARG A 160 -29.70 -5.91 0.76
N LYS A 161 -29.94 -7.05 1.43
CA LYS A 161 -28.91 -7.66 2.27
C LYS A 161 -27.66 -7.93 1.42
N PRO A 162 -26.47 -7.56 1.90
CA PRO A 162 -25.23 -7.89 1.22
C PRO A 162 -25.16 -9.40 0.96
N THR A 163 -24.72 -9.76 -0.23
CA THR A 163 -24.40 -11.15 -0.55
C THR A 163 -22.89 -11.28 -0.54
N ARG A 164 -22.34 -12.46 -0.23
CA ARG A 164 -20.89 -12.72 -0.30
C ARG A 164 -20.21 -12.28 -1.61
N ALA A 165 -20.98 -12.13 -2.70
CA ALA A 165 -20.50 -11.70 -4.00
C ALA A 165 -20.39 -10.17 -4.16
N THR A 166 -21.13 -9.36 -3.38
CA THR A 166 -21.07 -7.89 -3.46
C THR A 166 -19.94 -7.32 -2.58
N GLU A 167 -19.59 -7.98 -1.47
CA GLU A 167 -18.53 -7.49 -0.58
C GLU A 167 -17.12 -7.89 -1.01
N SER A 168 -17.03 -8.96 -1.82
CA SER A 168 -15.78 -9.32 -2.49
C SER A 168 -15.32 -8.21 -3.44
N ASP A 169 -16.26 -7.49 -4.06
CA ASP A 169 -15.93 -6.52 -5.10
C ASP A 169 -15.19 -5.32 -4.53
N ASP A 170 -15.69 -4.79 -3.43
CA ASP A 170 -15.17 -3.60 -2.79
C ASP A 170 -13.83 -3.91 -2.11
N THR A 171 -13.71 -5.08 -1.49
CA THR A 171 -12.45 -5.49 -0.86
C THR A 171 -11.36 -5.74 -1.90
N ASP A 172 -11.69 -6.42 -3.01
CA ASP A 172 -10.72 -6.73 -4.06
C ASP A 172 -10.24 -5.48 -4.80
N HIS A 173 -11.10 -4.47 -4.97
CA HIS A 173 -10.71 -3.17 -5.53
C HIS A 173 -9.67 -2.47 -4.65
N CYS A 174 -9.82 -2.57 -3.33
CA CYS A 174 -9.00 -1.86 -2.34
C CYS A 174 -7.62 -2.50 -2.33
N ILE A 175 -7.60 -3.83 -2.28
CA ILE A 175 -6.40 -4.63 -2.37
C ILE A 175 -5.66 -4.34 -3.68
N ASP A 176 -6.35 -4.29 -4.83
CA ASP A 176 -5.70 -4.00 -6.11
C ASP A 176 -5.18 -2.55 -6.19
N MET A 177 -5.91 -1.58 -5.64
CA MET A 177 -5.47 -0.19 -5.53
C MET A 177 -4.20 -0.05 -4.69
N LEU A 178 -4.15 -0.73 -3.55
CA LEU A 178 -2.96 -0.77 -2.70
C LEU A 178 -1.81 -1.47 -3.43
N ARG A 179 -2.05 -2.59 -4.12
CA ARG A 179 -1.03 -3.27 -4.94
C ARG A 179 -0.45 -2.31 -5.98
N MET A 180 -1.29 -1.57 -6.70
CA MET A 180 -0.85 -0.58 -7.69
C MET A 180 -0.03 0.53 -7.05
N ASN A 181 -0.43 1.02 -5.89
CA ASN A 181 0.32 2.03 -5.15
C ASN A 181 1.70 1.51 -4.72
N LEU A 182 1.78 0.31 -4.15
CA LEU A 182 3.03 -0.34 -3.75
C LEU A 182 3.97 -0.53 -4.95
N GLN A 183 3.45 -1.00 -6.08
CA GLN A 183 4.24 -1.15 -7.32
C GLN A 183 4.71 0.19 -7.90
N CYS A 184 3.89 1.24 -7.79
CA CYS A 184 4.25 2.56 -8.28
C CYS A 184 5.28 3.25 -7.39
N GLN A 185 5.20 3.10 -6.06
CA GLN A 185 6.24 3.60 -5.16
C GLN A 185 7.53 2.78 -5.33
N GLY A 186 7.40 1.46 -5.43
CA GLY A 186 8.52 0.56 -5.71
C GLY A 186 9.64 0.71 -4.70
N ASP A 187 9.34 0.65 -3.40
CA ASP A 187 10.36 0.80 -2.34
C ASP A 187 11.41 -0.32 -2.46
N VAL A 188 12.63 0.10 -2.79
CA VAL A 188 13.79 -0.79 -2.96
C VAL A 188 14.63 -0.92 -1.69
N THR A 189 14.17 -0.39 -0.56
CA THR A 189 14.84 -0.58 0.73
C THR A 189 14.99 -2.07 1.06
N PRO A 190 16.17 -2.54 1.51
CA PRO A 190 16.33 -3.93 1.92
C PRO A 190 15.63 -4.25 3.26
N ALA A 191 14.63 -5.12 3.23
CA ALA A 191 14.08 -5.82 4.38
C ALA A 191 14.97 -7.02 4.74
N LEU A 192 15.74 -6.90 5.82
CA LEU A 192 16.68 -7.93 6.29
C LEU A 192 15.98 -9.07 7.01
N PHE A 193 16.64 -10.23 7.10
CA PHE A 193 16.15 -11.39 7.85
C PHE A 193 17.03 -11.69 9.07
N VAL A 194 16.42 -12.14 10.16
CA VAL A 194 17.08 -12.50 11.42
C VAL A 194 16.83 -13.96 11.78
N ASP A 195 17.84 -14.60 12.38
CA ASP A 195 17.75 -15.97 12.84
C ASP A 195 17.14 -16.05 14.25
N PRO A 196 16.04 -16.78 14.44
CA PRO A 196 15.44 -16.95 15.76
C PRO A 196 16.21 -18.01 16.56
N LEU A 197 17.41 -17.67 17.04
CA LEU A 197 18.31 -18.59 17.74
C LEU A 197 17.71 -19.24 18.99
N ASN A 198 16.66 -18.63 19.57
CA ASN A 198 15.90 -19.17 20.69
C ASN A 198 14.84 -20.22 20.28
N ASN A 199 14.60 -20.44 18.99
CA ASN A 199 13.63 -21.39 18.45
C ASN A 199 14.30 -22.41 17.52
N PRO A 200 14.98 -23.43 18.07
CA PRO A 200 15.72 -24.40 17.27
C PRO A 200 14.84 -25.32 16.40
N LYS A 201 13.51 -25.28 16.56
CA LYS A 201 12.58 -26.05 15.72
C LYS A 201 12.26 -25.34 14.40
N ARG A 202 12.55 -24.05 14.31
CA ARG A 202 12.26 -23.25 13.13
C ARG A 202 13.40 -23.36 12.14
N ARG A 203 13.08 -23.70 10.89
CA ARG A 203 14.03 -23.78 9.78
C ARG A 203 14.34 -22.40 9.20
N ASP A 204 13.31 -21.59 9.01
CA ASP A 204 13.41 -20.36 8.22
C ASP A 204 13.65 -19.12 9.09
N ALA A 205 14.51 -18.23 8.60
CA ALA A 205 14.72 -16.91 9.17
C ALA A 205 13.43 -16.08 9.16
N LEU A 206 13.39 -15.04 9.98
CA LEU A 206 12.26 -14.13 10.12
C LEU A 206 12.58 -12.77 9.51
N PRO A 207 11.62 -12.10 8.85
CA PRO A 207 11.83 -10.71 8.45
C PRO A 207 12.07 -9.85 9.70
N ASN A 208 13.04 -8.95 9.61
CA ASN A 208 13.22 -7.88 10.56
C ASN A 208 12.20 -6.78 10.24
N TRP A 209 11.16 -6.68 11.06
CA TRP A 209 10.09 -5.68 10.90
C TRP A 209 10.52 -4.25 11.20
N SER A 210 11.70 -4.07 11.80
CA SER A 210 12.26 -2.76 12.15
C SER A 210 13.36 -2.39 11.17
N SER A 211 13.01 -2.16 9.90
CA SER A 211 13.90 -1.70 8.83
C SER A 211 13.97 -0.16 8.76
N MET A 212 15.06 0.35 8.19
CA MET A 212 15.26 1.78 8.00
C MET A 212 14.51 2.27 6.75
N HIS A 213 13.64 3.28 6.87
CA HIS A 213 12.93 3.87 5.73
C HIS A 213 13.13 5.38 5.66
N THR A 214 13.11 5.92 4.44
CA THR A 214 12.97 7.35 4.21
C THR A 214 11.51 7.65 3.95
N CYS A 215 10.84 8.20 4.95
CA CYS A 215 9.42 8.54 4.89
C CYS A 215 9.22 10.00 4.51
N ARG A 216 8.10 10.29 3.84
CA ARG A 216 7.58 11.66 3.79
C ARG A 216 7.04 12.02 5.17
N ASP A 217 7.18 13.28 5.56
CA ASP A 217 6.67 13.78 6.83
C ASP A 217 5.13 13.72 6.84
N PHE A 218 4.60 12.68 7.48
CA PHE A 218 3.17 12.43 7.55
C PHE A 218 2.45 13.51 8.34
N ASP A 219 3.05 13.99 9.44
CA ASP A 219 2.43 15.00 10.30
C ASP A 219 2.32 16.33 9.57
N ALA A 220 3.34 16.72 8.80
CA ALA A 220 3.28 17.91 7.97
C ALA A 220 2.21 17.80 6.87
N ILE A 221 2.07 16.63 6.22
CA ILE A 221 1.02 16.40 5.22
C ILE A 221 -0.37 16.44 5.87
N LEU A 222 -0.52 15.83 7.05
CA LEU A 222 -1.76 15.78 7.81
C LEU A 222 -2.19 17.18 8.25
N ASP A 223 -1.26 17.97 8.78
CA ASP A 223 -1.49 19.36 9.18
C ASP A 223 -1.91 20.23 7.99
N TRP A 224 -1.19 20.12 6.87
CA TRP A 224 -1.54 20.83 5.63
C TRP A 224 -2.97 20.51 5.16
N ASN A 225 -3.39 19.24 5.25
CA ASN A 225 -4.75 18.83 4.86
C ASN A 225 -5.82 19.33 5.85
N LYS A 226 -5.55 19.26 7.17
CA LYS A 226 -6.51 19.64 8.21
C LYS A 226 -6.68 21.15 8.37
N HIS A 227 -5.61 21.92 8.24
CA HIS A 227 -5.59 23.34 8.61
C HIS A 227 -5.23 24.27 7.45
N GLY A 228 -4.92 23.72 6.27
CA GLY A 228 -4.58 24.50 5.09
C GLY A 228 -5.78 25.24 4.48
N PRO A 229 -5.54 26.26 3.64
CA PRO A 229 -6.58 27.06 3.00
C PRO A 229 -7.42 26.30 1.95
N ARG A 230 -7.09 25.03 1.70
CA ARG A 230 -7.83 24.14 0.80
C ARG A 230 -8.60 23.05 1.54
N SER A 231 -8.59 23.06 2.87
CA SER A 231 -9.33 22.10 3.66
C SER A 231 -10.83 22.32 3.49
N VAL A 232 -11.55 21.23 3.23
CA VAL A 232 -13.01 21.19 3.16
C VAL A 232 -13.44 20.01 4.02
N ARG A 233 -14.34 20.24 4.99
CA ARG A 233 -14.91 19.12 5.74
C ARG A 233 -15.82 18.33 4.81
N TRP A 234 -15.88 17.02 4.97
CA TRP A 234 -16.75 16.17 4.14
C TRP A 234 -18.21 16.63 4.13
N ARG A 235 -18.73 17.12 5.27
CA ARG A 235 -20.09 17.68 5.37
C ARG A 235 -20.28 18.99 4.59
N ASP A 236 -19.21 19.76 4.37
CA ASP A 236 -19.23 21.03 3.63
C ASP A 236 -19.05 20.86 2.12
N ALA A 237 -18.71 19.65 1.65
CA ALA A 237 -18.54 19.36 0.23
C ALA A 237 -19.86 19.50 -0.57
N GLY A 238 -20.99 19.51 0.14
CA GLY A 238 -22.33 19.54 -0.44
C GLY A 238 -22.78 18.16 -0.92
N PRO A 239 -24.09 17.96 -1.11
CA PRO A 239 -24.61 16.72 -1.65
C PRO A 239 -24.20 16.55 -3.13
N ASN A 240 -24.12 15.31 -3.59
CA ASN A 240 -23.99 15.00 -5.02
C ASN A 240 -25.13 15.70 -5.80
N PRO A 241 -24.88 16.39 -6.93
CA PRO A 241 -25.91 17.08 -7.71
C PRO A 241 -27.11 16.23 -8.17
N SER A 242 -26.98 14.90 -8.16
CA SER A 242 -28.07 13.98 -8.51
C SER A 242 -28.89 13.48 -7.31
N TRP A 243 -28.50 13.83 -6.07
CA TRP A 243 -29.25 13.45 -4.87
C TRP A 243 -30.57 14.24 -4.79
N ASP A 244 -31.67 13.49 -4.66
CA ASP A 244 -33.02 14.02 -4.54
C ASP A 244 -33.66 13.49 -3.24
N PRO A 245 -33.79 14.30 -2.18
CA PRO A 245 -34.37 13.87 -0.91
C PRO A 245 -35.87 13.57 -1.00
N SER A 246 -36.53 13.88 -2.12
CA SER A 246 -37.95 13.57 -2.31
C SER A 246 -38.21 12.14 -2.76
N VAL A 247 -37.18 11.40 -3.16
CA VAL A 247 -37.27 10.00 -3.55
C VAL A 247 -37.42 9.13 -2.30
N GLU A 248 -38.37 8.19 -2.32
CA GLU A 248 -38.57 7.24 -1.23
C GLU A 248 -37.29 6.42 -0.98
N GLY A 249 -36.82 6.41 0.27
CA GLY A 249 -35.58 5.74 0.67
C GLY A 249 -34.29 6.56 0.47
N ALA A 250 -34.37 7.82 0.05
CA ALA A 250 -33.20 8.69 -0.04
C ALA A 250 -32.56 8.95 1.33
N GLU A 251 -31.23 9.03 1.37
CA GLU A 251 -30.47 9.40 2.57
C GLU A 251 -30.88 10.81 3.06
N PRO A 252 -30.91 11.05 4.38
CA PRO A 252 -31.26 12.37 4.92
C PRO A 252 -30.17 13.42 4.60
N PRO A 253 -30.53 14.72 4.54
CA PRO A 253 -29.54 15.78 4.42
C PRO A 253 -28.57 15.76 5.61
N PHE A 254 -27.33 16.21 5.39
CA PHE A 254 -26.38 16.44 6.47
C PHE A 254 -26.99 17.38 7.53
N PRO A 255 -26.77 17.10 8.83
CA PRO A 255 -27.29 17.95 9.90
C PRO A 255 -26.70 19.36 9.83
N PRO A 256 -27.47 20.40 10.20
CA PRO A 256 -27.02 21.78 10.16
C PRO A 256 -25.88 22.04 11.16
N GLU A 257 -24.99 22.96 10.81
CA GLU A 257 -23.81 23.31 11.59
C GLU A 257 -24.20 23.95 12.93
N GLY A 258 -23.91 23.30 14.08
CA GLY A 258 -24.18 23.91 15.38
C GLY A 258 -24.32 23.00 16.59
N GLU A 259 -24.45 21.68 16.44
CA GLU A 259 -24.31 20.79 17.60
C GLU A 259 -22.82 20.61 17.88
N LYS A 260 -22.37 21.13 19.03
CA LYS A 260 -21.03 20.88 19.53
C LYS A 260 -20.89 19.38 19.78
N GLU A 261 -20.28 18.69 18.83
CA GLU A 261 -19.78 17.35 19.04
C GLU A 261 -18.58 17.45 19.99
N GLU A 262 -18.81 17.08 21.26
CA GLU A 262 -17.73 16.78 22.20
C GLU A 262 -16.94 15.60 21.62
N HIS A 263 -15.76 15.89 21.05
CA HIS A 263 -14.67 14.95 20.79
C HIS A 263 -15.10 13.51 20.42
N HIS A 264 -15.50 13.27 19.16
CA HIS A 264 -15.84 11.92 18.68
C HIS A 264 -14.64 11.02 18.34
N HIS A 265 -13.42 11.42 18.67
CA HIS A 265 -12.26 10.53 18.59
C HIS A 265 -11.42 10.64 19.86
N SER A 266 -11.76 9.82 20.86
CA SER A 266 -10.88 9.44 21.97
C SER A 266 -10.68 7.94 21.97
#